data_AF-A0A8K0AEJ9-F1
#
_entry.id   AF-A0A8K0AEJ9-F1
#
_cell.length_a   1.000
_cell.length_b   1.000
_cell.length_c   1.000
_cell.angle_alpha   90.00
_cell.angle_beta   90.00
_cell.angle_gamma   90.00
#
_symmetry.space_group_name_H-M   'P 1'
#
loop_
_entity.id
_entity.type
_entity.pdbx_description
1 polymer ?
#
loop_
_entity_poly.entity_id
_entity_poly.type
_entity_poly.pdbx_seq_one_letter_code
_entity_poly.pdbx_strand_id
1 'polypeptide(L)'
;MGLVEAIHPSLGTIEYKQPRVKLVFIGGSLLFFAAVFMVCALASYVIKTYRNLRSREKVFWNLAVVRALYGVFCTVMGSWAIWWDEVRKEKGFMTSFNSRYVHYSYKVAIQDVAHATTPTGFVTIYVTVGFFLFETIASTTSDLVFGKFNPLLNAHHFVSLLVGYFIVRTCVITFDLDDTTTPRPGNKNRYTASAIPALTRLLVVLQN
;
A
#
# COMPACT_ATOMS: atom_id res chain seq x y z
N MET A 1 18.09 -6.17 4.36
CA MET A 1 16.91 -6.17 5.21
C MET A 1 15.92 -5.13 4.69
N GLY A 2 14.64 -5.49 4.56
CA GLY A 2 13.58 -4.50 4.33
C GLY A 2 13.38 -3.62 5.57
N LEU A 3 12.60 -2.54 5.43
CA LEU A 3 12.38 -1.58 6.53
C LEU A 3 11.71 -2.27 7.72
N VAL A 4 10.74 -3.13 7.42
CA VAL A 4 9.92 -3.82 8.41
C VAL A 4 10.77 -4.79 9.25
N GLU A 5 11.71 -5.47 8.60
CA GLU A 5 12.67 -6.37 9.22
C GLU A 5 13.73 -5.63 10.04
N ALA A 6 14.10 -4.41 9.62
CA ALA A 6 14.98 -3.53 10.38
C ALA A 6 14.30 -2.99 11.66
N ILE A 7 12.98 -2.78 11.62
CA ILE A 7 12.20 -2.35 12.79
C ILE A 7 12.03 -3.50 13.79
N HIS A 8 11.64 -4.68 13.32
CA HIS A 8 11.53 -5.86 14.18
C HIS A 8 11.75 -7.15 13.38
N PRO A 9 12.71 -8.01 13.78
CA PRO A 9 13.08 -9.19 13.00
C PRO A 9 11.94 -10.20 12.86
N SER A 10 11.01 -10.26 13.83
CA SER A 10 9.87 -11.18 13.75
C SER A 10 8.86 -10.82 12.65
N LEU A 11 8.87 -9.58 12.13
CA LEU A 11 7.98 -9.19 11.04
C LEU A 11 8.46 -9.75 9.69
N GLY A 12 9.74 -10.13 9.57
CA GLY A 12 10.27 -10.80 8.38
C GLY A 12 9.82 -12.26 8.23
N THR A 13 9.42 -12.90 9.33
CA THR A 13 9.03 -14.32 9.36
C THR A 13 7.52 -14.55 9.29
N ILE A 14 6.72 -13.49 9.20
CA ILE A 14 5.24 -13.60 9.21
C ILE A 14 4.73 -14.01 7.82
N GLU A 15 3.78 -14.93 7.81
CA GLU A 15 3.07 -15.33 6.60
C GLU A 15 1.96 -14.34 6.24
N TYR A 16 2.31 -13.31 5.46
CA TYR A 16 1.38 -12.26 5.02
C TYR A 16 0.23 -12.76 4.14
N LYS A 17 0.35 -13.96 3.55
CA LYS A 17 -0.72 -14.56 2.72
C LYS A 17 -1.92 -15.00 3.56
N GLN A 18 -1.74 -15.27 4.85
CA GLN A 18 -2.81 -15.75 5.72
C GLN A 18 -3.91 -14.68 5.91
N PRO A 19 -5.20 -15.02 5.74
CA PRO A 19 -6.30 -14.04 5.83
C PRO A 19 -6.39 -13.37 7.20
N ARG A 20 -6.07 -14.11 8.27
CA ARG A 20 -6.05 -13.59 9.63
C ARG A 20 -5.02 -12.47 9.81
N VAL A 21 -3.81 -12.66 9.28
CA VAL A 21 -2.74 -11.66 9.31
C VAL A 21 -3.17 -10.40 8.55
N LYS A 22 -3.73 -10.56 7.35
CA LYS A 22 -4.26 -9.44 6.56
C LYS A 22 -5.28 -8.61 7.34
N LEU A 23 -6.26 -9.28 7.97
CA LEU A 23 -7.29 -8.61 8.76
C LEU A 23 -6.71 -7.90 9.99
N VAL A 24 -5.71 -8.47 10.66
CA VAL A 24 -5.04 -7.84 11.81
C VAL A 24 -4.31 -6.57 11.37
N PHE A 25 -3.57 -6.59 10.26
CA PHE A 25 -2.88 -5.41 9.75
C PHE A 25 -3.84 -4.34 9.22
N ILE A 26 -4.88 -4.72 8.48
CA ILE A 26 -5.90 -3.79 7.97
C ILE A 26 -6.71 -3.19 9.13
N GLY A 27 -7.18 -4.02 10.05
CA GLY A 27 -7.94 -3.58 11.23
C GLY A 27 -7.08 -2.75 12.19
N GLY A 28 -5.83 -3.14 12.40
CA GLY A 28 -4.87 -2.40 13.22
C GLY A 28 -4.54 -1.03 12.64
N SER A 29 -4.31 -0.93 11.33
CA SER A 29 -4.09 0.36 10.66
C SER A 29 -5.34 1.24 10.68
N LEU A 30 -6.53 0.68 10.47
CA LEU A 30 -7.79 1.41 10.63
C LEU A 30 -7.94 2.00 12.03
N LEU A 31 -7.69 1.19 13.07
CA LEU A 31 -7.77 1.63 14.46
C LEU A 31 -6.72 2.70 14.77
N PHE A 32 -5.50 2.53 14.26
CA PHE A 32 -4.43 3.52 14.41
C PHE A 32 -4.82 4.88 13.81
N PHE A 33 -5.29 4.92 12.56
CA PHE A 33 -5.71 6.18 11.94
C PHE A 33 -6.96 6.78 12.60
N ALA A 34 -7.88 5.95 13.10
CA ALA A 34 -9.00 6.42 13.91
C ALA A 34 -8.53 7.05 15.24
N ALA A 35 -7.55 6.45 15.92
CA ALA A 35 -6.96 7.01 17.13
C ALA A 35 -6.23 8.34 16.84
N VAL A 36 -5.44 8.41 15.77
CA VAL A 36 -4.78 9.66 15.31
C VAL A 36 -5.82 10.73 15.01
N PHE A 37 -6.92 10.38 14.35
CA PHE A 37 -8.03 11.30 14.08
C PHE A 37 -8.64 11.83 15.38
N MET A 38 -8.88 10.96 16.37
CA MET A 38 -9.42 11.36 17.68
C MET A 38 -8.47 12.27 18.44
N VAL A 39 -7.17 11.94 18.47
CA VAL A 39 -6.14 12.77 19.11
C VAL A 39 -6.03 14.12 18.41
N CYS A 40 -6.05 14.15 17.07
CA CYS A 40 -6.04 15.38 16.29
C CYS A 40 -7.28 16.23 16.57
N ALA A 41 -8.46 15.61 16.68
CA ALA A 41 -9.69 16.31 17.03
C ALA A 41 -9.58 16.96 18.41
N LEU A 42 -9.11 16.21 19.42
CA LEU A 42 -8.91 16.71 20.79
C LEU A 42 -7.87 17.84 20.85
N ALA A 43 -6.71 17.65 20.22
CA ALA A 43 -5.66 18.65 20.18
C ALA A 43 -6.11 19.94 19.48
N SER A 44 -6.91 19.80 18.41
CA SER A 44 -7.41 20.95 17.65
C SER A 44 -8.40 21.80 18.44
N TYR A 45 -9.08 21.27 19.47
CA TYR A 45 -9.94 22.08 20.35
C TYR A 45 -9.19 23.17 21.13
N VAL A 46 -7.87 23.04 21.29
CA VAL A 46 -7.03 24.04 21.95
C VAL A 46 -6.85 25.29 21.06
N ILE A 47 -6.99 25.15 19.74
CA ILE A 47 -6.75 26.21 18.76
C ILE A 47 -8.00 27.07 18.59
N LYS A 48 -7.89 28.39 18.84
CA LYS A 48 -9.00 29.36 18.65
C LYS A 48 -9.58 29.32 17.24
N THR A 49 -8.73 29.19 16.23
CA THR A 49 -9.14 29.05 14.82
C THR A 49 -10.08 27.87 14.63
N TYR A 50 -9.69 26.68 15.10
CA TYR A 50 -10.49 25.47 14.97
C TYR A 50 -11.83 25.56 15.71
N ARG A 51 -11.88 26.24 16.87
CA ARG A 51 -13.13 26.41 17.63
C ARG A 51 -14.21 27.16 16.85
N ASN A 52 -13.83 28.14 16.04
CA ASN A 52 -14.74 28.97 15.25
C ASN A 52 -15.18 28.33 13.92
N LEU A 53 -14.57 27.21 13.51
CA LEU A 53 -14.97 26.51 12.30
C LEU A 53 -16.34 25.84 12.47
N ARG A 54 -17.05 25.66 11.36
CA ARG A 54 -18.29 24.87 11.33
C ARG A 54 -17.98 23.41 11.62
N SER A 55 -18.89 22.68 12.26
CA SER A 55 -18.70 21.26 12.62
C SER A 55 -18.28 20.37 11.44
N ARG A 56 -18.73 20.70 10.21
CA ARG A 56 -18.31 20.01 8.98
C ARG A 56 -16.83 20.27 8.64
N GLU A 57 -16.40 21.52 8.73
CA GLU A 57 -15.02 21.93 8.39
C GLU A 57 -14.02 21.36 9.40
N LYS A 58 -14.43 21.17 10.66
CA LYS A 58 -13.64 20.48 11.68
C LYS A 58 -13.28 19.05 11.28
N VAL A 59 -14.26 18.31 10.75
CA VAL A 59 -14.05 16.93 10.29
C VAL A 59 -13.09 16.92 9.09
N PHE A 60 -13.32 17.79 8.10
CA PHE A 60 -12.41 17.92 6.94
C PHE A 60 -10.99 18.32 7.33
N TRP A 61 -10.84 19.21 8.31
CA TRP A 61 -9.55 19.63 8.85
C TRP A 61 -8.79 18.44 9.44
N ASN A 62 -9.45 17.66 10.30
CA ASN A 62 -8.83 16.48 10.90
C ASN A 62 -8.51 15.41 9.84
N LEU A 63 -9.41 15.18 8.86
CA LEU A 63 -9.13 14.28 7.74
C LEU A 63 -7.90 14.73 6.93
N ALA A 64 -7.72 16.04 6.71
CA ALA A 64 -6.55 16.57 6.03
C ALA A 64 -5.25 16.28 6.80
N VAL A 65 -5.26 16.39 8.13
CA VAL A 65 -4.10 16.05 8.97
C VAL A 65 -3.77 14.56 8.87
N VAL A 66 -4.77 13.68 8.96
CA VAL A 66 -4.52 12.23 8.86
C VAL A 66 -3.98 11.86 7.46
N ARG A 67 -4.49 12.48 6.39
CA ARG A 67 -3.94 12.34 5.02
C ARG A 67 -2.49 12.78 4.93
N ALA A 68 -2.13 13.90 5.54
CA ALA A 68 -0.75 14.40 5.55
C ALA A 68 0.18 13.42 6.26
N LEU A 69 -0.22 12.89 7.42
CA LEU A 69 0.54 11.89 8.17
C LEU A 69 0.73 10.60 7.37
N TYR A 70 -0.32 10.13 6.71
CA TYR A 70 -0.23 8.99 5.80
C TYR A 70 0.71 9.26 4.61
N GLY A 71 0.69 10.47 4.05
CA GLY A 71 1.62 10.90 3.01
C GLY A 71 3.07 10.82 3.45
N VAL A 72 3.39 11.32 4.65
CA VAL A 72 4.74 11.21 5.25
C VAL A 72 5.15 9.75 5.42
N PHE A 73 4.24 8.90 5.91
CA PHE A 73 4.49 7.46 6.00
C PHE A 73 4.87 6.87 4.63
N CYS A 74 4.09 7.13 3.58
CA CYS A 74 4.39 6.65 2.23
C CYS A 74 5.73 7.15 1.69
N THR A 75 6.10 8.40 1.98
CA THR A 75 7.41 8.95 1.60
C THR A 75 8.55 8.22 2.29
N VAL A 76 8.41 7.91 3.58
CA VAL A 76 9.42 7.16 4.35
C VAL A 76 9.54 5.73 3.83
N MET A 77 8.42 5.02 3.65
CA MET A 77 8.40 3.66 3.10
C MET A 77 9.02 3.61 1.69
N GLY A 78 8.61 4.53 0.82
CA GLY A 78 9.10 4.61 -0.57
C GLY A 78 10.57 4.98 -0.64
N SER A 79 11.03 5.91 0.19
CA SER A 79 12.44 6.26 0.27
C SER A 79 13.27 5.08 0.79
N TRP A 80 12.85 4.46 1.88
CA TRP A 80 13.58 3.29 2.38
C TRP A 80 13.67 2.18 1.34
N ALA A 81 12.55 1.91 0.65
CA ALA A 81 12.55 0.96 -0.45
C ALA A 81 13.62 1.37 -1.47
N ILE A 82 13.63 2.58 -1.99
CA ILE A 82 14.57 3.00 -3.05
C ILE A 82 16.05 2.85 -2.62
N TRP A 83 16.40 3.29 -1.40
CA TRP A 83 17.81 3.46 -1.00
C TRP A 83 18.40 2.32 -0.15
N TRP A 84 17.61 1.65 0.70
CA TRP A 84 18.13 0.76 1.75
C TRP A 84 17.74 -0.71 1.65
N ASP A 85 16.79 -1.08 0.79
CA ASP A 85 16.33 -2.46 0.71
C ASP A 85 17.40 -3.42 0.15
N GLU A 86 18.00 -4.23 1.03
CA GLU A 86 19.16 -5.07 0.68
C GLU A 86 18.81 -6.31 -0.13
N VAL A 87 17.52 -6.71 -0.22
CA VAL A 87 17.07 -7.73 -1.19
C VAL A 87 17.50 -7.35 -2.62
N ARG A 88 17.69 -6.04 -2.89
CA ARG A 88 18.24 -5.54 -4.15
C ARG A 88 19.75 -5.50 -4.22
N LYS A 89 20.45 -5.37 -3.08
CA LYS A 89 21.92 -5.26 -3.07
C LYS A 89 22.57 -6.56 -3.53
N GLU A 90 22.01 -7.68 -3.13
CA GLU A 90 22.53 -9.02 -3.46
C GLU A 90 22.38 -9.40 -4.95
N LYS A 91 21.36 -8.87 -5.66
CA LYS A 91 21.10 -9.19 -7.07
C LYS A 91 21.71 -8.23 -8.10
N GLY A 92 22.40 -7.17 -7.69
CA GLY A 92 22.99 -6.25 -8.67
C GLY A 92 23.69 -5.00 -8.15
N PHE A 93 24.01 -4.92 -6.86
CA PHE A 93 24.71 -3.75 -6.33
C PHE A 93 25.85 -4.16 -5.41
N MET A 94 26.91 -4.68 -6.03
CA MET A 94 28.25 -4.37 -5.57
C MET A 94 29.04 -3.81 -6.75
N THR A 95 29.41 -2.53 -6.61
CA THR A 95 30.52 -1.84 -7.31
C THR A 95 30.38 -1.37 -8.76
N SER A 96 29.21 -0.91 -9.26
CA SER A 96 29.22 -0.19 -10.55
C SER A 96 28.25 0.99 -10.65
N PHE A 97 28.83 2.19 -10.75
CA PHE A 97 28.15 3.46 -11.09
C PHE A 97 27.81 3.51 -12.59
N ASN A 98 27.13 2.47 -13.09
CA ASN A 98 26.79 2.36 -14.50
C ASN A 98 25.28 2.58 -14.66
N SER A 99 24.91 3.54 -15.51
CA SER A 99 23.55 4.02 -15.75
C SER A 99 22.52 2.91 -16.02
N ARG A 100 22.96 1.77 -16.58
CA ARG A 100 22.11 0.59 -16.80
C ARG A 100 21.63 -0.11 -15.52
N TYR A 101 22.41 -0.08 -14.44
CA TYR A 101 22.01 -0.69 -13.15
C TYR A 101 21.02 0.19 -12.38
N VAL A 102 21.11 1.51 -12.53
CA VAL A 102 20.15 2.45 -11.93
C VAL A 102 18.75 2.22 -12.51
N HIS A 103 18.67 2.01 -13.83
CA HIS A 103 17.40 1.73 -14.50
C HIS A 103 16.82 0.35 -14.11
N TYR A 104 17.66 -0.66 -13.89
CA TYR A 104 17.22 -1.99 -13.44
C TYR A 104 16.73 -1.97 -11.98
N SER A 105 17.44 -1.26 -11.09
CA SER A 105 17.05 -1.07 -9.69
C SER A 105 15.70 -0.36 -9.58
N TYR A 106 15.47 0.66 -10.41
CA TYR A 106 14.20 1.40 -10.47
C TYR A 106 13.03 0.51 -10.93
N LYS A 107 13.23 -0.31 -11.97
CA LYS A 107 12.18 -1.25 -12.43
C LYS A 107 11.79 -2.26 -11.37
N VAL A 108 12.76 -2.82 -10.65
CA VAL A 108 12.51 -3.79 -9.56
C VAL A 108 11.79 -3.11 -8.39
N ALA A 109 12.15 -1.88 -8.05
CA ALA A 109 11.48 -1.11 -7.00
C ALA A 109 10.00 -0.84 -7.34
N ILE A 110 9.70 -0.44 -8.59
CA ILE A 110 8.32 -0.23 -9.03
C ILE A 110 7.55 -1.54 -9.01
N GLN A 111 8.18 -2.63 -9.46
CA GLN A 111 7.52 -3.93 -9.50
C GLN A 111 7.20 -4.45 -8.10
N ASP A 112 8.07 -4.21 -7.12
CA ASP A 112 7.79 -4.54 -5.72
C ASP A 112 6.67 -3.68 -5.12
N VAL A 113 6.62 -2.37 -5.44
CA VAL A 113 5.50 -1.51 -5.02
C VAL A 113 4.17 -1.95 -5.64
N ALA A 114 4.20 -2.36 -6.91
CA ALA A 114 3.00 -2.76 -7.64
C ALA A 114 2.52 -4.17 -7.29
N HIS A 115 3.43 -5.09 -6.94
CA HIS A 115 3.11 -6.50 -6.71
C HIS A 115 3.28 -6.96 -5.25
N ALA A 116 3.83 -6.12 -4.36
CA ALA A 116 4.26 -6.47 -3.00
C ALA A 116 4.97 -7.82 -2.93
N THR A 117 6.23 -7.86 -3.36
CA THR A 117 7.06 -9.07 -3.29
C THR A 117 7.91 -9.12 -2.02
N THR A 118 8.08 -7.99 -1.33
CA THR A 118 8.77 -7.88 -0.04
C THR A 118 7.80 -7.73 1.14
N PRO A 119 8.20 -8.12 2.37
CA PRO A 119 7.43 -7.83 3.59
C PRO A 119 7.12 -6.34 3.77
N THR A 120 8.05 -5.47 3.38
CA THR A 120 7.86 -4.01 3.37
C THR A 120 6.75 -3.60 2.39
N GLY A 121 6.70 -4.19 1.19
CA GLY A 121 5.60 -4.01 0.24
C GLY A 121 4.24 -4.50 0.79
N PHE A 122 4.19 -5.70 1.38
CA PHE A 122 2.97 -6.26 1.97
C PHE A 122 2.39 -5.37 3.07
N VAL A 123 3.22 -4.94 4.02
CA VAL A 123 2.80 -4.04 5.09
C VAL A 123 2.30 -2.71 4.53
N THR A 124 3.01 -2.15 3.55
CA THR A 124 2.60 -0.89 2.90
C THR A 124 1.21 -1.03 2.27
N ILE A 125 0.94 -2.11 1.53
CA ILE A 125 -0.38 -2.36 0.94
C ILE A 125 -1.47 -2.52 2.02
N TYR A 126 -1.24 -3.29 3.08
CA TYR A 126 -2.25 -3.49 4.12
C TYR A 126 -2.56 -2.20 4.88
N VAL A 127 -1.55 -1.40 5.19
CA VAL A 127 -1.72 -0.07 5.81
C VAL A 127 -2.46 0.87 4.85
N THR A 128 -2.14 0.83 3.55
CA THR A 128 -2.83 1.62 2.52
C THR A 128 -4.33 1.30 2.48
N VAL A 129 -4.68 0.00 2.46
CA VAL A 129 -6.08 -0.44 2.44
C VAL A 129 -6.81 -0.04 3.73
N GLY A 130 -6.18 -0.20 4.89
CA GLY A 130 -6.76 0.23 6.16
C GLY A 130 -6.99 1.74 6.24
N PHE A 131 -6.04 2.54 5.73
CA PHE A 131 -6.17 4.00 5.64
C PHE A 131 -7.36 4.42 4.75
N PHE A 132 -7.47 3.88 3.53
CA PHE A 132 -8.58 4.22 2.63
C PHE A 132 -9.94 3.74 3.16
N LEU A 133 -9.98 2.61 3.88
CA LEU A 133 -11.18 2.15 4.56
C LEU A 133 -11.60 3.11 5.67
N PHE A 134 -10.67 3.53 6.52
CA PHE A 134 -10.90 4.57 7.53
C PHE A 134 -11.44 5.86 6.87
N GLU A 135 -10.79 6.35 5.83
CA GLU A 135 -11.16 7.59 5.14
C GLU A 135 -12.57 7.51 4.54
N THR A 136 -12.90 6.38 3.91
CA THR A 136 -14.23 6.16 3.31
C THR A 136 -15.31 6.13 4.38
N ILE A 137 -15.07 5.45 5.50
CA ILE A 137 -16.01 5.42 6.64
C ILE A 137 -16.19 6.83 7.21
N ALA A 138 -15.09 7.56 7.43
CA ALA A 138 -15.12 8.91 7.99
C ALA A 138 -15.85 9.90 7.06
N SER A 139 -15.58 9.86 5.76
CA SER A 139 -16.24 10.71 4.75
C SER A 139 -17.73 10.39 4.64
N THR A 140 -18.08 9.11 4.54
CA THR A 140 -19.48 8.68 4.42
C THR A 140 -20.28 9.03 5.68
N THR A 141 -19.70 8.79 6.86
CA THR A 141 -20.33 9.14 8.15
C THR A 141 -20.54 10.65 8.24
N SER A 142 -19.56 11.46 7.84
CA SER A 142 -19.68 12.91 7.78
C SER A 142 -20.82 13.35 6.85
N ASP A 143 -20.90 12.80 5.65
CA ASP A 143 -21.95 13.15 4.68
C ASP A 143 -23.36 12.75 5.16
N LEU A 144 -23.49 11.61 5.85
CA LEU A 144 -24.74 11.17 6.48
C LEU A 144 -25.16 12.11 7.62
N VAL A 145 -24.22 12.48 8.50
CA VAL A 145 -24.48 13.37 9.65
C VAL A 145 -24.85 14.78 9.21
N PHE A 146 -24.23 15.30 8.16
CA PHE A 146 -24.46 16.67 7.68
C PHE A 146 -25.46 16.77 6.53
N GLY A 147 -26.04 15.65 6.07
CA GLY A 147 -27.08 15.61 5.03
C GLY A 147 -26.65 16.21 3.69
N LYS A 148 -25.35 16.27 3.41
CA LYS A 148 -24.79 16.83 2.17
C LYS A 148 -23.91 15.79 1.51
N PHE A 149 -24.54 14.93 0.72
CA PHE A 149 -23.83 13.91 -0.04
C PHE A 149 -23.04 14.57 -1.18
N ASN A 150 -21.71 14.43 -1.14
CA ASN A 150 -20.84 14.82 -2.25
C ASN A 150 -20.54 13.59 -3.11
N PRO A 151 -21.32 13.30 -4.16
CA PRO A 151 -21.21 12.05 -4.91
C PRO A 151 -19.83 11.86 -5.54
N LEU A 152 -19.21 12.94 -6.02
CA LEU A 152 -17.89 12.89 -6.67
C LEU A 152 -16.76 12.53 -5.70
N LEU A 153 -16.79 13.10 -4.49
CA LEU A 153 -15.77 12.86 -3.47
C LEU A 153 -15.90 11.42 -2.94
N ASN A 154 -17.13 10.98 -2.63
CA ASN A 154 -17.37 9.62 -2.18
C ASN A 154 -17.03 8.60 -3.27
N ALA A 155 -17.41 8.85 -4.54
CA ALA A 155 -17.05 7.97 -5.65
C ALA A 155 -15.53 7.82 -5.81
N HIS A 156 -14.75 8.90 -5.68
CA HIS A 156 -13.28 8.83 -5.74
C HIS A 156 -12.68 7.94 -4.64
N HIS A 157 -13.16 8.08 -3.40
CA HIS A 157 -12.70 7.26 -2.27
C HIS A 157 -13.17 5.79 -2.39
N PHE A 158 -14.39 5.55 -2.86
CA PHE A 158 -14.89 4.19 -3.14
C PHE A 158 -14.10 3.50 -4.25
N VAL A 159 -13.75 4.21 -5.32
CA VAL A 159 -12.87 3.68 -6.38
C VAL A 159 -11.50 3.32 -5.81
N SER A 160 -10.92 4.19 -4.97
CA SER A 160 -9.62 3.93 -4.34
C SER A 160 -9.65 2.71 -3.42
N LEU A 161 -10.75 2.53 -2.67
CA LEU A 161 -10.95 1.37 -1.82
C LEU A 161 -11.18 0.07 -2.61
N LEU A 162 -11.98 0.13 -3.69
CA LEU A 162 -12.19 -1.02 -4.56
C LEU A 162 -10.88 -1.44 -5.23
N VAL A 163 -10.11 -0.51 -5.76
CA VAL A 163 -8.79 -0.78 -6.34
C VAL A 163 -7.85 -1.38 -5.28
N GLY A 164 -7.80 -0.82 -4.07
CA GLY A 164 -7.00 -1.37 -2.96
C GLY A 164 -7.42 -2.78 -2.58
N TYR A 165 -8.73 -3.07 -2.49
CA TYR A 165 -9.25 -4.41 -2.25
C TYR A 165 -8.88 -5.39 -3.37
N PHE A 166 -9.03 -4.97 -4.63
CA PHE A 166 -8.62 -5.78 -5.78
C PHE A 166 -7.13 -6.08 -5.74
N ILE A 167 -6.26 -5.12 -5.41
CA ILE A 167 -4.81 -5.32 -5.28
C ILE A 167 -4.49 -6.34 -4.17
N VAL A 168 -5.09 -6.21 -2.99
CA VAL A 168 -4.90 -7.19 -1.89
C VAL A 168 -5.36 -8.60 -2.30
N ARG A 169 -6.41 -8.69 -3.11
CA ARG A 169 -6.94 -9.97 -3.61
C ARG A 169 -6.09 -10.56 -4.73
N THR A 170 -5.61 -9.75 -5.68
CA THR A 170 -4.93 -10.23 -6.90
C THR A 170 -3.41 -10.33 -6.77
N CYS A 171 -2.73 -9.42 -6.06
CA CYS A 171 -1.28 -9.50 -5.83
C CYS A 171 -0.89 -10.73 -4.97
N VAL A 172 -1.85 -11.31 -4.26
CA VAL A 172 -1.66 -12.58 -3.54
C VAL A 172 -1.81 -13.80 -4.45
N ILE A 173 -2.57 -13.72 -5.54
CA ILE A 173 -2.90 -14.87 -6.40
C ILE A 173 -1.88 -15.06 -7.54
N THR A 174 -1.22 -14.01 -8.01
CA THR A 174 -0.26 -14.12 -9.13
C THR A 174 1.05 -14.83 -8.78
N PHE A 175 1.36 -15.04 -7.50
CA PHE A 175 2.56 -15.76 -7.05
C PHE A 175 2.31 -17.23 -6.67
N ASP A 176 1.13 -17.77 -6.98
CA ASP A 176 0.85 -19.22 -6.86
C ASP A 176 1.15 -19.98 -8.16
N LEU A 177 1.60 -19.28 -9.22
CA LEU A 177 1.95 -19.88 -10.51
C LEU A 177 3.47 -19.99 -10.76
N ASP A 178 4.33 -19.62 -9.80
CA ASP A 178 5.80 -19.65 -10.00
C ASP A 178 6.58 -20.41 -8.90
N ASP A 179 5.91 -21.21 -8.07
CA ASP A 179 6.59 -22.06 -7.06
C ASP A 179 6.83 -23.51 -7.55
N THR A 180 6.43 -23.85 -8.78
CA THR A 180 6.83 -25.13 -9.43
C THR A 180 8.12 -25.03 -10.25
N THR A 181 8.78 -23.87 -10.26
CA THR A 181 9.92 -23.58 -11.14
C THR A 181 11.13 -23.06 -10.38
N THR A 182 11.47 -23.68 -9.24
CA THR A 182 12.83 -23.57 -8.72
C THR A 182 13.79 -24.25 -9.70
N PRO A 183 14.73 -23.53 -10.35
CA PRO A 183 15.76 -24.18 -11.15
C PRO A 183 16.76 -24.80 -10.18
N ARG A 184 16.88 -26.13 -10.20
CA ARG A 184 18.05 -26.80 -9.61
C ARG A 184 19.32 -26.17 -10.21
N PRO A 185 20.36 -25.89 -9.41
CA PRO A 185 21.59 -25.31 -9.91
C PRO A 185 22.26 -26.32 -10.86
N GLY A 186 22.18 -26.08 -12.17
CA GLY A 186 22.80 -26.97 -13.15
C GLY A 186 22.34 -26.86 -14.60
N ASN A 187 21.27 -26.14 -14.93
CA ASN A 187 20.78 -26.08 -16.32
C ASN A 187 20.78 -24.65 -16.88
N LYS A 188 21.75 -24.36 -17.76
CA LYS A 188 22.00 -23.02 -18.33
C LYS A 188 21.09 -22.61 -19.50
N ASN A 189 20.08 -23.41 -19.87
CA ASN A 189 19.28 -23.15 -21.07
C ASN A 189 17.77 -23.21 -20.80
N ARG A 190 17.17 -22.12 -20.31
CA ARG A 190 15.75 -21.82 -20.57
C ARG A 190 15.39 -20.37 -20.19
N TYR A 191 15.51 -19.45 -21.14
CA TYR A 191 14.74 -18.21 -21.14
C TYR A 191 13.55 -18.40 -22.08
N THR A 192 12.40 -18.83 -21.54
CA THR A 192 11.14 -18.74 -22.27
C THR A 192 10.36 -17.56 -21.70
N ALA A 193 10.37 -16.46 -22.44
CA ALA A 193 9.53 -15.31 -22.19
C ALA A 193 8.06 -15.71 -22.45
N SER A 194 7.26 -15.82 -21.40
CA SER A 194 5.80 -15.81 -21.50
C SER A 194 5.19 -15.17 -20.26
N ALA A 195 5.47 -13.88 -20.06
CA ALA A 195 4.85 -13.06 -19.02
C ALA A 195 3.83 -12.11 -19.65
N ILE A 196 2.66 -12.64 -20.03
CA ILE A 196 1.46 -11.81 -20.19
C ILE A 196 0.24 -12.61 -19.70
N PRO A 197 -0.22 -12.40 -18.45
CA PRO A 197 -1.59 -12.78 -18.14
C PRO A 197 -2.27 -11.76 -17.20
N ALA A 198 -3.06 -10.86 -17.80
CA ALA A 198 -4.28 -10.32 -17.17
C ALA A 198 -5.04 -9.44 -18.18
N LEU A 199 -4.34 -8.47 -18.81
CA LEU A 199 -4.93 -7.51 -19.75
C LEU A 199 -5.41 -8.17 -21.05
N THR A 200 -4.70 -9.18 -21.57
CA THR A 200 -5.09 -9.87 -22.80
C THR A 200 -6.35 -10.73 -22.64
N ARG A 201 -6.61 -11.28 -21.44
CA ARG A 201 -7.84 -12.06 -21.20
C ARG A 201 -9.08 -11.18 -21.06
N LEU A 202 -8.94 -9.93 -20.59
CA LEU A 202 -10.05 -8.99 -20.51
C LEU A 202 -10.47 -8.47 -21.90
N LEU A 203 -9.51 -8.28 -22.82
CA LEU A 203 -9.80 -7.86 -24.19
C LEU A 203 -10.49 -8.96 -25.02
N VAL A 204 -10.16 -10.23 -24.80
CA VAL A 204 -10.81 -11.35 -25.51
C VAL A 204 -12.26 -11.59 -25.05
N VAL A 205 -12.59 -11.27 -23.79
CA VAL A 205 -13.97 -11.38 -23.29
C VAL A 205 -14.85 -10.20 -23.72
N LEU A 206 -14.27 -9.04 -24.04
CA LEU A 206 -15.02 -7.89 -24.56
C LEU A 206 -15.17 -7.89 -26.10
N GLN A 207 -14.58 -8.87 -26.79
CA GLN A 207 -14.68 -9.04 -28.25
C GLN A 207 -15.55 -10.22 -28.70
N ASN A 208 -16.24 -10.91 -27.78
CA ASN A 208 -17.24 -11.94 -28.08
C ASN A 208 -18.60 -11.59 -27.50
#